data_AF-A0A3B3Z8G6-F1
#
_entry.id   AF-A0A3B3Z8G6-F1
#
_cell.length_a   1.000
_cell.length_b   1.000
_cell.length_c   1.000
_cell.angle_alpha   90.00
_cell.angle_beta   90.00
_cell.angle_gamma   90.00
#
_symmetry.space_group_name_H-M   'P 1'
#
loop_
_entity.id
_entity.type
_entity.pdbx_description
1 polymer ?
#
loop_
_entity_poly.entity_id
_entity_poly.type
_entity_poly.pdbx_seq_one_letter_code
_entity_poly.pdbx_strand_id
1 'polypeptide(L)'
;PFMRSVMEAPFPAPGRTVSVKSFLPGTGNEVLTLTRPVDSRLEHVDFDSLLQCLSVGRLLQVFASLLLERRVIFIADKLSVLSLCGHAALALLYPFTWQHTFVPVLPASMLDISCSPTPFLIGVLSPCLPELLELPIEEDLNRQPSDHQLSYCRPINVLTLTALSLTFCICIFSEDQVDLSSLVSEAFVRFFVELVGHYPLHMVESANGTKELQRDNFRKSHPSRGVRQLLQLFMETQMFAGFIQDKEMRKGTGRGLFEMRVVEYLESYPEPAPSGVNKFLKGLGDLCKFFHKSMTDLFFLIKFEVVL
;
A
#
# COMPACT_ATOMS: atom_id res chain seq x y z
N PRO A 1 37.82 10.68 4.41
CA PRO A 1 38.17 10.12 3.08
C PRO A 1 37.02 9.31 2.46
N PHE A 2 36.47 8.31 3.15
CA PHE A 2 35.34 7.50 2.66
C PHE A 2 34.08 8.33 2.34
N MET A 3 33.52 9.07 3.32
CA MET A 3 32.30 9.87 3.10
C MET A 3 32.44 10.88 1.95
N ARG A 4 33.62 11.49 1.78
CA ARG A 4 33.91 12.37 0.65
C ARG A 4 33.85 11.61 -0.68
N SER A 5 34.46 10.43 -0.75
CA SER A 5 34.39 9.57 -1.94
C SER A 5 32.97 9.09 -2.25
N VAL A 6 32.11 8.88 -1.24
CA VAL A 6 30.68 8.57 -1.45
C VAL A 6 29.95 9.78 -2.02
N MET A 7 30.14 10.97 -1.45
CA MET A 7 29.45 12.20 -1.87
C MET A 7 29.89 12.70 -3.25
N GLU A 8 31.14 12.46 -3.64
CA GLU A 8 31.68 12.82 -4.96
C GLU A 8 31.32 11.79 -6.05
N ALA A 9 30.90 10.58 -5.67
CA ALA A 9 30.51 9.55 -6.61
C ALA A 9 29.18 9.94 -7.31
N PRO A 10 29.04 9.71 -8.62
CA PRO A 10 27.79 9.98 -9.32
C PRO A 10 26.69 9.07 -8.76
N PHE A 11 25.48 9.61 -8.57
CA PHE A 11 24.35 8.80 -8.12
C PHE A 11 24.03 7.71 -9.17
N PRO A 12 24.11 6.41 -8.82
CA PRO A 12 23.92 5.35 -9.80
C PRO A 12 22.52 5.35 -10.41
N ALA A 13 22.44 5.04 -11.70
CA ALA A 13 21.18 4.63 -12.32
C ALA A 13 20.71 3.28 -11.72
N PRO A 14 19.41 2.92 -11.77
CA PRO A 14 18.93 1.64 -11.26
C PRO A 14 19.68 0.47 -11.88
N GLY A 15 20.08 -0.51 -11.07
CA GLY A 15 20.89 -1.67 -11.46
C GLY A 15 22.37 -1.38 -11.72
N ARG A 16 22.84 -0.14 -11.52
CA ARG A 16 24.26 0.23 -11.71
C ARG A 16 25.01 0.25 -10.39
N THR A 17 26.29 -0.08 -10.46
CA THR A 17 27.22 -0.12 -9.34
C THR A 17 28.20 1.03 -9.41
N VAL A 18 28.50 1.61 -8.26
CA VAL A 18 29.55 2.61 -8.07
C VAL A 18 30.58 2.05 -7.09
N SER A 19 31.86 2.31 -7.37
CA SER A 19 32.96 1.87 -6.53
C SER A 19 33.50 3.06 -5.73
N VAL A 20 33.49 2.94 -4.41
CA VAL A 20 33.94 3.97 -3.47
C VAL A 20 35.21 3.50 -2.79
N LYS A 21 36.24 4.36 -2.74
CA LYS A 21 37.48 4.04 -2.02
C LYS A 21 37.31 4.41 -0.55
N SER A 22 37.46 3.42 0.33
CA SER A 22 37.57 3.62 1.78
C SER A 22 39.02 3.50 2.21
N PHE A 23 39.46 4.43 3.04
CA PHE A 23 40.73 4.30 3.75
C PHE A 23 40.41 3.90 5.18
N LEU A 24 40.72 2.65 5.52
CA LEU A 24 40.55 2.11 6.87
C LEU A 24 41.92 2.10 7.57
N PRO A 25 42.05 2.68 8.78
CA PRO A 25 43.29 2.63 9.53
C PRO A 25 43.72 1.18 9.79
N GLY A 26 44.89 0.77 9.30
CA GLY A 26 45.47 -0.55 9.52
C GLY A 26 45.30 -1.57 8.38
N THR A 27 44.33 -1.39 7.48
CA THR A 27 44.09 -2.31 6.34
C THR A 27 44.31 -1.69 4.96
N GLY A 28 44.51 -0.37 4.88
CA GLY A 28 44.86 0.33 3.64
C GLY A 28 43.64 0.82 2.85
N ASN A 29 43.77 0.90 1.53
CA ASN A 29 42.69 1.31 0.63
C ASN A 29 41.83 0.09 0.25
N GLU A 30 40.60 0.06 0.76
CA GLU A 30 39.57 -0.88 0.30
C GLU A 30 38.64 -0.22 -0.72
N VAL A 31 38.13 -1.01 -1.66
CA VAL A 31 37.14 -0.56 -2.65
C VAL A 31 35.81 -1.21 -2.30
N LEU A 32 34.86 -0.39 -1.85
CA LEU A 32 33.48 -0.81 -1.57
C LEU A 32 32.64 -0.62 -2.83
N THR A 33 31.86 -1.62 -3.20
CA THR A 33 30.91 -1.56 -4.32
C THR A 33 29.50 -1.33 -3.81
N LEU A 34 28.86 -0.27 -4.28
CA LEU A 34 27.49 0.10 -3.94
C LEU A 34 26.63 -0.01 -5.19
N THR A 35 25.65 -0.91 -5.17
CA THR A 35 24.74 -1.12 -6.31
C THR A 35 23.37 -0.55 -5.99
N ARG A 36 22.83 0.28 -6.88
CA ARG A 36 21.44 0.71 -6.77
C ARG A 36 20.52 -0.43 -7.23
N PRO A 37 19.51 -0.84 -6.45
CA PRO A 37 18.52 -1.82 -6.88
C PRO A 37 17.85 -1.43 -8.20
N VAL A 38 17.47 -2.42 -9.01
CA VAL A 38 16.68 -2.20 -10.24
C VAL A 38 15.26 -1.76 -9.87
N ASP A 39 14.72 -2.35 -8.79
CA ASP A 39 13.44 -2.02 -8.20
C ASP A 39 13.67 -1.52 -6.77
N SER A 40 13.41 -0.24 -6.53
CA SER A 40 13.57 0.38 -5.22
C SER A 40 12.29 0.32 -4.36
N ARG A 41 11.20 -0.30 -4.85
CA ARG A 41 9.92 -0.34 -4.10
C ARG A 41 10.04 -1.03 -2.76
N LEU A 42 10.90 -2.04 -2.69
CA LEU A 42 11.14 -2.83 -1.47
C LEU A 42 12.47 -2.47 -0.81
N GLU A 43 13.13 -1.39 -1.26
CA GLU A 43 14.34 -0.90 -0.63
C GLU A 43 13.99 -0.35 0.76
N HIS A 44 14.54 -0.95 1.81
CA HIS A 44 14.23 -0.67 3.22
C HIS A 44 12.85 -1.14 3.71
N VAL A 45 12.18 -2.02 2.96
CA VAL A 45 10.91 -2.63 3.36
C VAL A 45 11.15 -3.98 3.99
N ASP A 46 10.63 -4.16 5.21
CA ASP A 46 10.68 -5.43 5.94
C ASP A 46 9.26 -5.85 6.34
N PHE A 47 8.64 -6.68 5.48
CA PHE A 47 7.32 -7.23 5.75
C PHE A 47 7.33 -8.33 6.81
N ASP A 48 8.49 -8.96 7.06
CA ASP A 48 8.61 -9.98 8.10
C ASP A 48 8.42 -9.33 9.47
N SER A 49 9.14 -8.24 9.74
CA SER A 49 8.95 -7.44 10.96
C SER A 49 7.50 -6.98 11.15
N LEU A 50 6.82 -6.57 10.07
CA LEU A 50 5.41 -6.15 10.13
C LEU A 50 4.46 -7.30 10.49
N LEU A 51 4.65 -8.47 9.87
CA LEU A 51 3.83 -9.66 10.08
C LEU A 51 4.10 -10.36 11.42
N GLN A 52 5.30 -10.18 11.99
CA GLN A 52 5.60 -10.59 13.36
C GLN A 52 4.87 -9.71 14.39
N CYS A 53 4.62 -8.44 14.07
CA CYS A 53 3.92 -7.52 14.96
C CYS A 53 2.39 -7.56 14.79
N LEU A 54 1.90 -7.74 13.55
CA LEU A 54 0.47 -7.65 13.23
C LEU A 54 -0.06 -8.95 12.64
N SER A 55 -1.16 -9.44 13.21
CA SER A 55 -1.94 -10.49 12.55
C SER A 55 -2.47 -10.00 11.20
N VAL A 56 -2.70 -10.92 10.25
CA VAL A 56 -3.24 -10.58 8.92
C VAL A 56 -4.52 -9.73 9.02
N GLY A 57 -5.39 -10.01 10.00
CA GLY A 57 -6.60 -9.22 10.24
C GLY A 57 -6.29 -7.76 10.59
N ARG A 58 -5.35 -7.52 11.53
CA ARG A 58 -4.92 -6.17 11.91
C ARG A 58 -4.18 -5.45 10.79
N LEU A 59 -3.34 -6.18 10.05
CA LEU A 59 -2.65 -5.64 8.88
C LEU A 59 -3.64 -5.09 7.85
N LEU A 60 -4.73 -5.81 7.60
CA LEU A 60 -5.76 -5.36 6.66
C LEU A 60 -6.59 -4.19 7.18
N GLN A 61 -6.77 -4.08 8.49
CA GLN A 61 -7.40 -2.90 9.12
C GLN A 61 -6.52 -1.67 8.90
N VAL A 62 -5.24 -1.77 9.25
CA VAL A 62 -4.24 -0.71 8.98
C VAL A 62 -4.22 -0.34 7.49
N PHE A 63 -4.14 -1.34 6.60
CA PHE A 63 -4.15 -1.10 5.17
C PHE A 63 -5.41 -0.38 4.71
N ALA A 64 -6.60 -0.78 5.19
CA ALA A 64 -7.86 -0.11 4.85
C ALA A 64 -7.92 1.33 5.40
N SER A 65 -7.42 1.55 6.62
CA SER A 65 -7.28 2.88 7.24
C SER A 65 -6.39 3.78 6.39
N LEU A 66 -5.23 3.29 5.95
CA LEU A 66 -4.33 4.02 5.06
C LEU A 66 -4.94 4.23 3.67
N LEU A 67 -5.60 3.21 3.09
CA LEU A 67 -6.24 3.32 1.78
C LEU A 67 -7.29 4.45 1.73
N LEU A 68 -7.93 4.74 2.87
CA LEU A 68 -8.93 5.81 3.02
C LEU A 68 -8.35 7.07 3.68
N GLU A 69 -7.03 7.22 3.71
CA GLU A 69 -6.33 8.38 4.25
C GLU A 69 -6.80 8.74 5.67
N ARG A 70 -6.80 7.75 6.56
CA ARG A 70 -7.10 7.95 7.99
C ARG A 70 -5.83 8.28 8.78
N ARG A 71 -6.04 8.75 10.00
CA ARG A 71 -4.99 8.99 11.00
C ARG A 71 -4.67 7.67 11.71
N VAL A 72 -3.43 7.22 11.59
CA VAL A 72 -2.95 5.95 12.14
C VAL A 72 -1.73 6.20 13.04
N ILE A 73 -1.73 5.62 14.25
CA ILE A 73 -0.60 5.68 15.18
C ILE A 73 -0.10 4.27 15.48
N PHE A 74 1.17 4.03 15.21
CA PHE A 74 1.88 2.84 15.70
C PHE A 74 2.50 3.11 17.07
N ILE A 75 2.35 2.21 18.04
CA ILE A 75 2.95 2.34 19.38
C ILE A 75 3.88 1.18 19.78
N ALA A 76 5.21 1.35 19.76
CA ALA A 76 6.14 0.26 20.09
C ALA A 76 7.15 0.65 21.16
N ASP A 77 7.74 -0.35 21.81
CA ASP A 77 8.87 -0.14 22.74
C ASP A 77 10.19 0.13 22.01
N LYS A 78 10.27 -0.16 20.71
CA LYS A 78 11.50 -0.11 19.92
C LYS A 78 11.35 0.78 18.69
N LEU A 79 12.28 1.73 18.54
CA LEU A 79 12.42 2.61 17.38
C LEU A 79 12.48 1.83 16.06
N SER A 80 13.21 0.70 16.04
CA SER A 80 13.36 -0.13 14.85
C SER A 80 12.02 -0.72 14.40
N VAL A 81 11.19 -1.19 15.34
CA VAL A 81 9.87 -1.76 15.04
C VAL A 81 8.97 -0.70 14.42
N LEU A 82 8.88 0.48 15.04
CA LEU A 82 8.09 1.60 14.52
C LEU A 82 8.50 1.99 13.10
N SER A 83 9.82 2.16 12.88
CA SER A 83 10.34 2.54 11.57
C SER A 83 10.09 1.48 10.50
N LEU A 84 10.40 0.21 10.78
CA LEU A 84 10.23 -0.89 9.83
C LEU A 84 8.74 -1.11 9.51
N CYS A 85 7.89 -1.17 10.53
CA CYS A 85 6.45 -1.35 10.33
C CYS A 85 5.83 -0.18 9.56
N GLY A 86 6.23 1.06 9.86
CA GLY A 86 5.74 2.25 9.17
C GLY A 86 6.05 2.22 7.67
N HIS A 87 7.30 1.95 7.30
CA HIS A 87 7.71 1.85 5.89
C HIS A 87 7.06 0.66 5.18
N ALA A 88 6.98 -0.50 5.85
CA ALA A 88 6.32 -1.67 5.30
C ALA A 88 4.83 -1.42 5.06
N ALA A 89 4.11 -0.81 6.01
CA ALA A 89 2.70 -0.46 5.84
C ALA A 89 2.46 0.49 4.65
N LEU A 90 3.34 1.49 4.43
CA LEU A 90 3.25 2.35 3.25
C LEU A 90 3.58 1.61 1.94
N ALA A 91 4.53 0.67 1.96
CA ALA A 91 4.87 -0.13 0.79
C ALA A 91 3.70 -0.99 0.28
N LEU A 92 2.75 -1.33 1.15
CA LEU A 92 1.50 -2.00 0.76
C LEU A 92 0.61 -1.16 -0.14
N LEU A 93 0.76 0.16 -0.14
CA LEU A 93 -0.08 1.08 -0.93
C LEU A 93 0.35 1.15 -2.40
N TYR A 94 1.50 0.57 -2.77
CA TYR A 94 1.97 0.55 -4.17
C TYR A 94 0.89 -0.03 -5.10
N PRO A 95 0.48 0.65 -6.19
CA PRO A 95 1.20 1.72 -6.90
C PRO A 95 0.95 3.16 -6.42
N PHE A 96 0.14 3.34 -5.39
CA PHE A 96 -0.17 4.65 -4.83
C PHE A 96 0.95 5.09 -3.88
N THR A 97 1.15 6.40 -3.81
CA THR A 97 2.13 7.01 -2.89
C THR A 97 1.35 7.80 -1.84
N TRP A 98 1.63 7.54 -0.56
CA TRP A 98 1.05 8.30 0.55
C TRP A 98 1.36 9.80 0.39
N GLN A 99 0.32 10.64 0.48
CA GLN A 99 0.43 12.08 0.22
C GLN A 99 0.48 12.93 1.49
N HIS A 100 0.37 12.30 2.67
CA HIS A 100 0.19 13.01 3.94
C HIS A 100 1.39 12.84 4.87
N THR A 101 1.29 13.41 6.07
CA THR A 101 2.35 13.35 7.08
C THR A 101 2.70 11.90 7.41
N PHE A 102 3.99 11.56 7.28
CA PHE A 102 4.54 10.29 7.71
C PHE A 102 5.74 10.56 8.62
N VAL A 103 5.62 10.16 9.89
CA VAL A 103 6.69 10.30 10.90
C VAL A 103 6.91 8.94 11.56
N PRO A 104 7.80 8.09 11.03
CA PRO A 104 7.97 6.72 11.51
C PRO A 104 8.32 6.63 12.99
N VAL A 105 8.99 7.64 13.54
CA VAL A 105 9.21 7.82 14.96
C VAL A 105 9.03 9.29 15.31
N LEU A 106 7.98 9.59 16.05
CA LEU A 106 7.64 10.90 16.57
C LEU A 106 8.35 11.13 17.91
N PRO A 107 9.16 12.20 18.04
CA PRO A 107 9.75 12.57 19.32
C PRO A 107 8.68 12.95 20.36
N ALA A 108 8.93 12.66 21.64
CA ALA A 108 8.02 12.99 22.75
C ALA A 108 7.67 14.49 22.80
N SER A 109 8.63 15.36 22.47
CA SER A 109 8.42 16.81 22.44
C SER A 109 7.51 17.30 21.29
N MET A 110 7.04 16.41 20.42
CA MET A 110 6.21 16.70 19.25
C MET A 110 4.92 15.86 19.24
N LEU A 111 4.48 15.34 20.39
CA LEU A 111 3.24 14.54 20.47
C LEU A 111 2.00 15.33 20.04
N ASP A 112 2.04 16.65 20.12
CA ASP A 112 0.99 17.56 19.64
C ASP A 112 0.67 17.40 18.14
N ILE A 113 1.60 16.87 17.33
CA ILE A 113 1.33 16.50 15.93
C ILE A 113 0.17 15.49 15.82
N SER A 114 -0.05 14.64 16.82
CA SER A 114 -1.18 13.69 16.85
C SER A 114 -2.55 14.37 16.88
N CYS A 115 -2.62 15.64 17.28
CA CYS A 115 -3.84 16.44 17.28
C CYS A 115 -4.17 17.01 15.88
N SER A 116 -3.34 16.77 14.87
CA SER A 116 -3.60 17.29 13.52
C SER A 116 -4.95 16.77 12.97
N PRO A 117 -5.76 17.64 12.34
CA PRO A 117 -7.00 17.22 11.69
C PRO A 117 -6.75 16.53 10.34
N THR A 118 -5.53 16.62 9.80
CA THR A 118 -5.17 16.00 8.51
C THR A 118 -4.81 14.52 8.70
N PRO A 119 -4.92 13.68 7.65
CA PRO A 119 -4.42 12.32 7.69
C PRO A 119 -2.93 12.26 8.06
N PHE A 120 -2.53 11.19 8.72
CA PHE A 120 -1.12 10.93 9.03
C PHE A 120 -0.90 9.45 9.34
N LEU A 121 0.36 9.02 9.19
CA LEU A 121 0.87 7.79 9.78
C LEU A 121 2.07 8.14 10.66
N ILE A 122 1.97 7.94 11.97
CA ILE A 122 3.05 8.26 12.90
C ILE A 122 3.36 7.09 13.82
N GLY A 123 4.61 6.97 14.25
CA GLY A 123 5.03 6.01 15.27
C GLY A 123 5.38 6.70 16.58
N VAL A 124 4.87 6.22 17.71
CA VAL A 124 5.10 6.78 19.05
C VAL A 124 5.69 5.68 19.94
N LEU A 125 6.66 6.01 20.78
CA LEU A 125 7.21 5.03 21.72
C LEU A 125 6.22 4.78 22.86
N SER A 126 6.05 3.52 23.29
CA SER A 126 5.10 3.15 24.36
C SER A 126 5.20 3.98 25.64
N PRO A 127 6.39 4.42 26.12
CA PRO A 127 6.47 5.30 27.30
C PRO A 127 5.75 6.65 27.13
N CYS A 128 5.51 7.11 25.90
CA CYS A 128 4.78 8.34 25.59
C CYS A 128 3.25 8.12 25.50
N LEU A 129 2.77 6.87 25.59
CA LEU A 129 1.34 6.55 25.49
C LEU A 129 0.46 7.28 26.52
N PRO A 130 0.85 7.39 27.81
CA PRO A 130 0.02 8.11 28.78
C PRO A 130 -0.23 9.57 28.38
N GLU A 131 0.81 10.28 27.97
CA GLU A 131 0.72 11.67 27.51
C GLU A 131 -0.09 11.78 26.21
N LEU A 132 0.11 10.85 25.27
CA LEU A 132 -0.65 10.78 24.02
C LEU A 132 -2.17 10.64 24.27
N LEU A 133 -2.58 9.83 25.26
CA LEU A 133 -4.00 9.61 25.58
C LEU A 133 -4.66 10.82 26.25
N GLU A 134 -3.88 11.75 26.83
CA GLU A 134 -4.39 12.99 27.41
C GLU A 134 -4.62 14.09 26.36
N LEU A 135 -4.09 13.93 25.15
CA LEU A 135 -4.23 14.90 24.09
C LEU A 135 -5.65 14.92 23.50
N PRO A 136 -6.16 16.09 23.09
CA PRO A 136 -7.47 16.24 22.45
C PRO A 136 -7.37 15.81 20.98
N ILE A 137 -7.07 14.54 20.75
CA ILE A 137 -7.00 13.96 19.42
C ILE A 137 -8.45 13.92 18.91
N GLU A 138 -8.82 14.91 18.09
CA GLU A 138 -10.18 15.07 17.61
C GLU A 138 -10.67 13.76 16.96
N GLU A 139 -11.66 13.10 17.56
CA GLU A 139 -12.47 12.15 16.81
C GLU A 139 -13.17 12.93 15.69
N ASP A 140 -13.15 12.41 14.46
CA ASP A 140 -13.75 13.01 13.25
C ASP A 140 -15.30 13.01 13.38
N LEU A 141 -15.82 13.74 14.38
CA LEU A 141 -17.22 13.77 14.82
C LEU A 141 -18.02 14.86 14.08
N ASN A 142 -17.40 15.66 13.21
CA ASN A 142 -18.05 16.82 12.60
C ASN A 142 -18.30 16.75 11.08
N ARG A 143 -18.34 15.55 10.49
CA ARG A 143 -19.03 15.32 9.21
C ARG A 143 -20.24 14.42 9.39
N GLN A 144 -21.31 14.97 9.97
CA GLN A 144 -22.63 14.61 9.48
C GLN A 144 -22.89 15.36 8.17
N PRO A 145 -23.13 14.68 7.04
CA PRO A 145 -24.09 15.15 6.07
C PRO A 145 -25.43 14.53 6.43
N SER A 146 -26.38 15.43 6.69
CA SER A 146 -27.82 15.21 6.61
C SER A 146 -28.23 14.08 5.67
N ASP A 147 -29.01 13.16 6.23
CA ASP A 147 -29.97 12.29 5.55
C ASP A 147 -29.48 11.36 4.42
N HIS A 148 -29.52 10.08 4.75
CA HIS A 148 -29.56 8.89 3.88
C HIS A 148 -28.21 8.37 3.34
N GLN A 149 -27.77 7.26 3.95
CA GLN A 149 -26.69 6.34 3.54
C GLN A 149 -25.24 6.75 3.85
N LEU A 150 -24.78 6.54 5.08
CA LEU A 150 -23.37 6.21 5.31
C LEU A 150 -23.28 4.86 6.05
N SER A 151 -23.20 3.83 5.22
CA SER A 151 -23.06 2.43 5.61
C SER A 151 -21.72 2.21 6.31
N TYR A 152 -21.75 1.53 7.45
CA TYR A 152 -20.62 0.73 7.92
C TYR A 152 -20.08 -0.06 6.71
N CYS A 153 -18.85 0.24 6.27
CA CYS A 153 -18.21 -0.52 5.20
C CYS A 153 -17.89 -1.90 5.79
N ARG A 154 -18.78 -2.87 5.52
CA ARG A 154 -18.46 -4.29 5.66
C ARG A 154 -17.12 -4.54 4.96
N PRO A 155 -16.23 -5.42 5.48
CA PRO A 155 -15.02 -5.80 4.76
C PRO A 155 -15.45 -6.23 3.35
N ILE A 156 -15.12 -5.39 2.37
CA ILE A 156 -15.49 -5.58 0.97
C ILE A 156 -14.83 -6.88 0.54
N ASN A 157 -15.53 -7.72 -0.23
CA ASN A 157 -15.04 -9.02 -0.70
C ASN A 157 -13.59 -8.99 -1.21
N VAL A 158 -13.09 -7.86 -1.72
CA VAL A 158 -11.71 -7.69 -2.18
C VAL A 158 -10.69 -7.65 -1.05
N LEU A 159 -10.96 -7.00 0.08
CA LEU A 159 -10.09 -7.11 1.27
C LEU A 159 -10.08 -8.55 1.80
N THR A 160 -11.21 -9.27 1.67
CA THR A 160 -11.25 -10.70 1.94
C THR A 160 -10.35 -11.47 0.98
N LEU A 161 -10.40 -11.19 -0.33
CA LEU A 161 -9.51 -11.83 -1.32
C LEU A 161 -8.03 -11.55 -1.03
N THR A 162 -7.66 -10.33 -0.63
CA THR A 162 -6.29 -9.98 -0.21
C THR A 162 -5.89 -10.72 1.06
N ALA A 163 -6.78 -10.84 2.05
CA ALA A 163 -6.55 -11.63 3.26
C ALA A 163 -6.22 -13.09 2.92
N LEU A 164 -7.01 -13.67 2.03
CA LEU A 164 -6.82 -15.05 1.59
C LEU A 164 -5.51 -15.20 0.81
N SER A 165 -5.20 -14.25 -0.09
CA SER A 165 -3.94 -14.25 -0.84
C SER A 165 -2.72 -14.12 0.08
N LEU A 166 -2.76 -13.23 1.08
CA LEU A 166 -1.68 -13.07 2.04
C LEU A 166 -1.51 -14.30 2.91
N THR A 167 -2.62 -14.88 3.40
CA THR A 167 -2.59 -16.12 4.18
C THR A 167 -1.98 -17.25 3.35
N PHE A 168 -2.35 -17.34 2.07
CA PHE A 168 -1.77 -18.31 1.14
C PHE A 168 -0.27 -18.06 0.89
N CYS A 169 0.15 -16.81 0.67
CA CYS A 169 1.56 -16.43 0.53
C CYS A 169 2.38 -16.81 1.77
N ILE A 170 1.85 -16.57 2.98
CA ILE A 170 2.48 -16.95 4.25
C ILE A 170 2.59 -18.48 4.37
N CYS A 171 1.58 -19.23 3.93
CA CYS A 171 1.64 -20.70 3.89
C CYS A 171 2.70 -21.20 2.89
N ILE A 172 2.78 -20.63 1.67
CA ILE A 172 3.78 -21.00 0.67
C ILE A 172 5.20 -20.67 1.12
N PHE A 173 5.41 -19.56 1.82
CA PHE A 173 6.72 -19.21 2.39
C PHE A 173 7.27 -20.32 3.32
N SER A 174 6.38 -21.11 3.93
CA SER A 174 6.81 -22.25 4.77
C SER A 174 7.35 -23.44 3.97
N GLU A 175 7.17 -23.47 2.64
CA GLU A 175 7.52 -24.62 1.78
C GLU A 175 8.63 -24.31 0.75
N ASP A 176 8.83 -23.05 0.32
CA ASP A 176 9.83 -22.68 -0.70
C ASP A 176 10.66 -21.44 -0.34
N GLN A 177 11.92 -21.39 -0.82
CA GLN A 177 12.92 -20.30 -0.64
C GLN A 177 12.56 -19.01 -1.41
N VAL A 178 11.30 -18.57 -1.35
CA VAL A 178 10.84 -17.32 -1.98
C VAL A 178 10.88 -16.19 -0.95
N ASP A 179 11.38 -15.03 -1.35
CA ASP A 179 11.40 -13.84 -0.50
C ASP A 179 9.98 -13.41 -0.09
N LEU A 180 9.71 -13.37 1.22
CA LEU A 180 8.42 -13.01 1.80
C LEU A 180 7.96 -11.63 1.34
N SER A 181 8.91 -10.68 1.25
CA SER A 181 8.59 -9.31 0.89
C SER A 181 8.08 -9.18 -0.55
N SER A 182 8.67 -9.93 -1.47
CA SER A 182 8.19 -10.07 -2.85
C SER A 182 6.78 -10.66 -2.91
N LEU A 183 6.49 -11.72 -2.14
CA LEU A 183 5.17 -12.36 -2.10
C LEU A 183 4.08 -11.42 -1.57
N VAL A 184 4.36 -10.73 -0.46
CA VAL A 184 3.44 -9.74 0.12
C VAL A 184 3.21 -8.59 -0.87
N SER A 185 4.27 -8.05 -1.47
CA SER A 185 4.17 -7.00 -2.49
C SER A 185 3.29 -7.44 -3.66
N GLU A 186 3.50 -8.64 -4.19
CA GLU A 186 2.73 -9.19 -5.31
C GLU A 186 1.24 -9.37 -4.95
N ALA A 187 0.92 -9.81 -3.74
CA ALA A 187 -0.47 -9.94 -3.27
C ALA A 187 -1.21 -8.59 -3.28
N PHE A 188 -0.56 -7.53 -2.80
CA PHE A 188 -1.15 -6.18 -2.79
C PHE A 188 -1.14 -5.52 -4.19
N VAL A 189 -0.15 -5.81 -5.04
CA VAL A 189 -0.21 -5.39 -6.45
C VAL A 189 -1.42 -6.00 -7.14
N ARG A 190 -1.68 -7.30 -6.94
CA ARG A 190 -2.86 -7.97 -7.50
C ARG A 190 -4.16 -7.37 -7.00
N PHE A 191 -4.24 -7.05 -5.70
CA PHE A 191 -5.38 -6.30 -5.14
C PHE A 191 -5.64 -5.01 -5.93
N PHE A 192 -4.61 -4.19 -6.17
CA PHE A 192 -4.78 -2.94 -6.90
C PHE A 192 -5.05 -3.15 -8.39
N VAL A 193 -4.50 -4.19 -9.01
CA VAL A 193 -4.80 -4.53 -10.40
C VAL A 193 -6.27 -4.91 -10.55
N GLU A 194 -6.83 -5.68 -9.61
CA GLU A 194 -8.27 -5.98 -9.61
C GLU A 194 -9.13 -4.75 -9.29
N LEU A 195 -8.68 -3.90 -8.37
CA LEU A 195 -9.44 -2.73 -7.94
C LEU A 195 -9.48 -1.62 -9.00
N VAL A 196 -8.33 -1.31 -9.60
CA VAL A 196 -8.16 -0.14 -10.48
C VAL A 196 -7.50 -0.46 -11.82
N GLY A 197 -7.08 -1.70 -12.10
CA GLY A 197 -6.28 -2.02 -13.30
C GLY A 197 -6.98 -1.76 -14.63
N HIS A 198 -8.31 -1.69 -14.65
CA HIS A 198 -9.10 -1.30 -15.82
C HIS A 198 -9.13 0.21 -16.10
N TYR A 199 -8.45 1.05 -15.29
CA TYR A 199 -8.39 2.50 -15.51
C TYR A 199 -8.00 2.93 -16.93
N PRO A 200 -7.09 2.26 -17.69
CA PRO A 200 -6.70 2.73 -19.02
C PRO A 200 -7.87 2.73 -20.01
N LEU A 201 -8.86 1.85 -19.82
CA LEU A 201 -10.06 1.77 -20.64
C LEU A 201 -11.01 2.97 -20.44
N HIS A 202 -10.75 3.77 -19.41
CA HIS A 202 -11.57 4.91 -19.01
C HIS A 202 -10.79 6.23 -19.03
N MET A 203 -9.55 6.23 -19.54
CA MET A 203 -8.77 7.43 -19.83
C MET A 203 -9.12 7.93 -21.23
N VAL A 204 -9.77 9.09 -21.32
CA VAL A 204 -10.16 9.68 -22.61
C VAL A 204 -9.33 10.91 -22.88
N GLU A 205 -8.87 11.04 -24.13
CA GLU A 205 -8.16 12.22 -24.59
C GLU A 205 -9.16 13.26 -25.09
N SER A 206 -9.14 14.43 -24.46
CA SER A 206 -9.96 15.58 -24.84
C SER A 206 -9.38 16.28 -26.07
N ALA A 207 -10.19 17.13 -26.72
CA ALA A 207 -9.83 17.82 -27.97
C ALA A 207 -8.59 18.73 -27.85
N ASN A 208 -8.23 19.12 -26.63
CA ASN A 208 -7.04 19.89 -26.28
C ASN A 208 -5.77 19.02 -26.06
N GLY A 209 -5.87 17.70 -26.23
CA GLY A 209 -4.77 16.74 -26.00
C GLY A 209 -4.54 16.37 -24.52
N THR A 210 -5.43 16.78 -23.59
CA THR A 210 -5.35 16.36 -22.19
C THR A 210 -6.06 15.01 -22.02
N LYS A 211 -5.40 14.05 -21.39
CA LYS A 211 -6.04 12.80 -20.97
C LYS A 211 -6.73 13.03 -19.63
N GLU A 212 -7.95 12.52 -19.48
CA GLU A 212 -8.74 12.63 -18.27
C GLU A 212 -9.43 11.30 -17.96
N LEU A 213 -9.49 10.93 -16.68
CA LEU A 213 -10.24 9.75 -16.24
C LEU A 213 -11.75 10.03 -16.21
N GLN A 214 -12.53 9.25 -16.96
CA GLN A 214 -13.99 9.22 -16.84
C GLN A 214 -14.42 8.52 -15.54
N ARG A 215 -14.37 9.23 -14.42
CA ARG A 215 -14.58 8.71 -13.05
C ARG A 215 -15.83 7.84 -12.90
N ASP A 216 -16.99 8.30 -13.37
CA ASP A 216 -18.24 7.53 -13.24
C ASP A 216 -18.25 6.25 -14.07
N ASN A 217 -17.69 6.28 -15.28
CA ASN A 217 -17.62 5.10 -16.15
C ASN A 217 -16.65 4.07 -15.58
N PHE A 218 -15.48 4.53 -15.10
CA PHE A 218 -14.50 3.72 -14.41
C PHE A 218 -15.07 3.02 -13.17
N ARG A 219 -15.83 3.75 -12.34
CA ARG A 219 -16.50 3.15 -11.18
C ARG A 219 -17.56 2.15 -11.63
N LYS A 220 -18.46 2.52 -12.55
CA LYS A 220 -19.63 1.71 -12.90
C LYS A 220 -19.28 0.42 -13.65
N SER A 221 -18.16 0.40 -14.39
CA SER A 221 -17.71 -0.75 -15.17
C SER A 221 -17.27 -1.94 -14.31
N HIS A 222 -16.89 -1.72 -13.05
CA HIS A 222 -16.51 -2.81 -12.17
C HIS A 222 -17.73 -3.70 -11.82
N PRO A 223 -17.66 -5.04 -11.98
CA PRO A 223 -18.82 -5.93 -11.81
C PRO A 223 -19.32 -6.03 -10.36
N SER A 224 -18.40 -5.98 -9.39
CA SER A 224 -18.75 -6.10 -7.96
C SER A 224 -19.33 -4.81 -7.39
N ARG A 225 -20.55 -4.85 -6.85
CA ARG A 225 -21.19 -3.72 -6.15
C ARG A 225 -20.35 -3.21 -4.97
N GLY A 226 -19.75 -4.11 -4.19
CA GLY A 226 -18.91 -3.74 -3.03
C GLY A 226 -17.67 -2.96 -3.47
N VAL A 227 -17.05 -3.36 -4.59
CA VAL A 227 -15.91 -2.64 -5.15
C VAL A 227 -16.31 -1.27 -5.66
N ARG A 228 -17.48 -1.13 -6.29
CA ARG A 228 -17.97 0.18 -6.71
C ARG A 228 -18.16 1.14 -5.54
N GLN A 229 -18.59 0.62 -4.38
CA GLN A 229 -18.69 1.41 -3.15
C GLN A 229 -17.30 1.77 -2.58
N LEU A 230 -16.35 0.85 -2.62
CA LEU A 230 -14.97 1.14 -2.24
C LEU A 230 -14.35 2.23 -3.13
N LEU A 231 -14.47 2.07 -4.45
CA LEU A 231 -14.00 3.04 -5.43
C LEU A 231 -14.65 4.41 -5.22
N GLN A 232 -15.94 4.47 -4.87
CA GLN A 232 -16.60 5.74 -4.54
C GLN A 232 -15.89 6.52 -3.44
N LEU A 233 -15.32 5.83 -2.44
CA LEU A 233 -14.58 6.45 -1.34
C LEU A 233 -13.11 6.68 -1.72
N PHE A 234 -12.46 5.64 -2.26
CA PHE A 234 -11.04 5.67 -2.58
C PHE A 234 -10.69 6.71 -3.64
N MET A 235 -11.58 6.93 -4.62
CA MET A 235 -11.34 7.92 -5.67
C MET A 235 -11.32 9.37 -5.15
N GLU A 236 -11.83 9.63 -3.93
CA GLU A 236 -11.80 10.94 -3.27
C GLU A 236 -10.50 11.21 -2.50
N THR A 237 -9.59 10.24 -2.45
CA THR A 237 -8.30 10.35 -1.75
C THR A 237 -7.28 11.14 -2.56
N GLN A 238 -6.34 11.81 -1.87
CA GLN A 238 -5.20 12.46 -2.49
C GLN A 238 -4.29 11.45 -3.20
N MET A 239 -4.12 10.25 -2.65
CA MET A 239 -3.41 9.14 -3.26
C MET A 239 -3.95 8.81 -4.66
N PHE A 240 -5.28 8.65 -4.79
CA PHE A 240 -5.89 8.35 -6.08
C PHE A 240 -5.74 9.54 -7.05
N ALA A 241 -5.92 10.77 -6.57
CA ALA A 241 -5.74 11.97 -7.38
C ALA A 241 -4.31 12.05 -7.95
N GLY A 242 -3.29 11.89 -7.11
CA GLY A 242 -1.89 11.89 -7.52
C GLY A 242 -1.57 10.74 -8.49
N PHE A 243 -2.11 9.55 -8.25
CA PHE A 243 -1.97 8.42 -9.17
C PHE A 243 -2.51 8.73 -10.57
N ILE A 244 -3.71 9.30 -10.68
CA ILE A 244 -4.31 9.65 -11.98
C ILE A 244 -3.56 10.80 -12.65
N GLN A 245 -3.22 11.86 -11.90
CA GLN A 245 -2.45 12.98 -12.43
C GLN A 245 -1.12 12.50 -13.07
N ASP A 246 -0.44 11.57 -12.43
CA ASP A 246 0.76 10.92 -12.97
C ASP A 246 0.49 10.22 -14.32
N LYS A 247 -0.68 9.60 -14.49
CA LYS A 247 -1.07 8.95 -15.76
C LYS A 247 -1.44 9.95 -16.84
N GLU A 248 -2.04 11.07 -16.47
CA GLU A 248 -2.42 12.14 -17.38
C GLU A 248 -1.17 12.85 -17.95
N MET A 249 -0.14 13.01 -17.12
CA MET A 249 1.08 13.74 -17.47
C MET A 249 2.16 12.86 -18.14
N ARG A 250 2.15 11.54 -17.93
CA ARG A 250 3.19 10.64 -18.47
C ARG A 250 3.09 10.51 -20.00
N LYS A 251 4.12 11.00 -20.70
CA LYS A 251 4.40 10.73 -22.13
C LYS A 251 5.18 9.42 -22.37
N GLY A 252 5.44 8.66 -21.31
CA GLY A 252 5.99 7.30 -21.32
C GLY A 252 7.51 7.22 -21.31
N THR A 253 8.07 6.60 -20.26
CA THR A 253 9.32 5.81 -20.27
C THR A 253 9.45 5.08 -18.92
N GLY A 254 9.13 3.78 -18.91
CA GLY A 254 9.19 2.90 -17.74
C GLY A 254 7.81 2.33 -17.35
N ARG A 255 7.66 1.00 -17.41
CA ARG A 255 6.51 0.28 -16.84
C ARG A 255 6.98 -0.32 -15.50
N GLY A 256 6.38 0.13 -14.39
CA GLY A 256 6.59 -0.50 -13.10
C GLY A 256 5.85 -1.84 -13.02
N LEU A 257 6.04 -2.56 -11.91
CA LEU A 257 5.39 -3.86 -11.70
C LEU A 257 3.87 -3.78 -11.88
N PHE A 258 3.23 -2.76 -11.30
CA PHE A 258 1.80 -2.55 -11.45
C PHE A 258 1.38 -2.40 -12.92
N GLU A 259 2.08 -1.59 -13.72
CA GLU A 259 1.75 -1.43 -15.14
C GLU A 259 1.94 -2.72 -15.94
N MET A 260 2.96 -3.53 -15.60
CA MET A 260 3.13 -4.85 -16.23
C MET A 260 1.96 -5.77 -15.89
N ARG A 261 1.55 -5.85 -14.61
CA ARG A 261 0.41 -6.65 -14.19
C ARG A 261 -0.92 -6.17 -14.76
N VAL A 262 -1.11 -4.87 -14.95
CA VAL A 262 -2.30 -4.33 -15.63
C VAL A 262 -2.38 -4.81 -17.08
N VAL A 263 -1.26 -4.84 -17.81
CA VAL A 263 -1.25 -5.37 -19.18
C VAL A 263 -1.62 -6.85 -19.19
N GLU A 264 -1.00 -7.66 -18.33
CA GLU A 264 -1.33 -9.09 -18.19
C GLU A 264 -2.82 -9.30 -17.84
N TYR A 265 -3.34 -8.49 -16.92
CA TYR A 265 -4.75 -8.54 -16.52
C TYR A 265 -5.69 -8.22 -17.68
N LEU A 266 -5.43 -7.16 -18.45
CA LEU A 266 -6.26 -6.77 -19.58
C LEU A 266 -6.19 -7.78 -20.74
N GLU A 267 -5.03 -8.38 -21.00
CA GLU A 267 -4.88 -9.45 -22.00
C GLU A 267 -5.60 -10.75 -21.60
N SER A 268 -5.80 -10.97 -20.30
CA SER A 268 -6.52 -12.15 -19.79
C SER A 268 -8.04 -12.08 -19.96
N TYR A 269 -8.62 -10.95 -20.42
CA TYR A 269 -10.02 -10.82 -20.81
C TYR A 269 -10.23 -11.32 -22.25
N PRO A 270 -10.90 -12.47 -22.48
CA PRO A 270 -11.38 -12.79 -23.82
C PRO A 270 -12.58 -11.91 -24.16
N GLU A 271 -12.67 -11.50 -25.43
CA GLU A 271 -13.86 -10.91 -26.07
C GLU A 271 -15.18 -11.49 -25.52
N PRO A 272 -16.23 -10.67 -25.32
CA PRO A 272 -17.48 -11.12 -24.73
C PRO A 272 -18.19 -12.12 -25.67
N ALA A 273 -18.04 -13.41 -25.38
CA ALA A 273 -18.90 -14.45 -25.96
C ALA A 273 -20.33 -14.33 -25.36
N PRO A 274 -21.40 -14.58 -26.15
CA PRO A 274 -22.79 -14.28 -25.77
C PRO A 274 -23.43 -15.30 -24.79
N SER A 275 -22.65 -15.98 -23.96
CA SER A 275 -23.18 -16.92 -22.96
C SER A 275 -22.66 -16.62 -21.57
N GLY A 276 -23.60 -16.29 -20.68
CA GLY A 276 -23.38 -15.71 -19.35
C GLY A 276 -22.86 -16.69 -18.32
N VAL A 277 -21.65 -17.21 -18.51
CA VAL A 277 -20.86 -17.85 -17.46
C VAL A 277 -19.47 -17.24 -17.47
N ASN A 278 -19.29 -16.19 -16.68
CA ASN A 278 -18.00 -15.51 -16.50
C ASN A 278 -16.94 -16.51 -16.04
N LYS A 279 -15.91 -16.73 -16.88
CA LYS A 279 -14.71 -17.52 -16.57
C LYS A 279 -13.90 -16.99 -15.37
N PHE A 280 -14.28 -15.83 -14.83
CA PHE A 280 -13.86 -15.29 -13.53
C PHE A 280 -13.91 -16.33 -12.40
N LEU A 281 -14.89 -17.23 -12.40
CA LEU A 281 -15.05 -18.26 -11.37
C LEU A 281 -14.14 -19.48 -11.54
N LYS A 282 -13.49 -19.67 -12.69
CA LYS A 282 -12.72 -20.89 -12.97
C LYS A 282 -11.31 -20.86 -12.35
N GLY A 283 -10.69 -19.67 -12.25
CA GLY A 283 -9.43 -19.49 -11.50
C GLY A 283 -9.62 -19.44 -9.98
N LEU A 284 -10.79 -18.97 -9.52
CA LEU A 284 -11.17 -18.93 -8.10
C LEU A 284 -11.75 -20.26 -7.59
N GLY A 285 -12.30 -21.10 -8.47
CA GLY A 285 -13.03 -22.32 -8.12
C GLY A 285 -12.19 -23.42 -7.48
N ASP A 286 -10.89 -23.47 -7.79
CA ASP A 286 -9.97 -24.44 -7.18
C ASP A 286 -9.45 -23.95 -5.82
N LEU A 287 -9.41 -22.63 -5.60
CA LEU A 287 -9.06 -22.02 -4.31
C LEU A 287 -10.27 -22.06 -3.34
N CYS A 288 -11.47 -21.74 -3.83
CA CYS A 288 -12.74 -21.64 -3.07
C CYS A 288 -13.14 -22.88 -2.26
N LYS A 289 -12.77 -24.10 -2.69
CA LYS A 289 -13.12 -25.34 -1.98
C LYS A 289 -12.41 -25.50 -0.63
N PHE A 290 -11.35 -24.73 -0.38
CA PHE A 290 -10.59 -24.76 0.88
C PHE A 290 -11.12 -23.77 1.95
N PHE A 291 -11.94 -22.79 1.55
CA PHE A 291 -12.22 -21.57 2.36
C PHE A 291 -13.46 -21.59 3.27
N HIS A 292 -14.12 -22.73 3.48
CA HIS A 292 -15.39 -22.73 4.24
C HIS A 292 -15.24 -22.64 5.77
N LYS A 293 -14.03 -22.62 6.35
CA LYS A 293 -13.86 -22.83 7.81
C LYS A 293 -13.41 -21.63 8.66
N SER A 294 -12.94 -20.50 8.10
CA SER A 294 -12.28 -19.45 8.91
C SER A 294 -12.83 -18.03 8.71
N MET A 295 -14.16 -17.86 8.77
CA MET A 295 -14.82 -16.57 8.43
C MET A 295 -15.64 -15.96 9.57
N THR A 296 -15.32 -16.23 10.84
CA THR A 296 -16.16 -15.80 11.98
C THR A 296 -15.70 -14.54 12.72
N ASP A 297 -14.44 -14.08 12.58
CA ASP A 297 -13.89 -13.08 13.52
C ASP A 297 -13.56 -11.69 12.93
N LEU A 298 -14.18 -11.28 11.81
CA LEU A 298 -13.88 -9.97 11.19
C LEU A 298 -15.04 -8.97 11.32
N PHE A 299 -15.31 -8.54 12.55
CA PHE A 299 -16.19 -7.41 12.86
C PHE A 299 -15.52 -6.54 13.92
N PHE A 300 -15.05 -5.33 13.58
CA PHE A 300 -15.13 -4.13 14.41
C PHE A 300 -14.63 -2.87 13.65
N LEU A 301 -15.03 -1.72 14.20
CA LEU A 301 -15.25 -0.37 13.67
C LEU A 301 -13.95 0.42 13.36
N ILE A 302 -13.92 1.26 12.31
CA ILE A 302 -12.83 2.23 12.07
C ILE A 302 -13.02 3.44 12.99
N LYS A 303 -12.28 3.45 14.09
CA LYS A 303 -11.93 4.60 14.93
C LYS A 303 -10.40 4.64 15.01
N PHE A 304 -9.85 5.79 15.39
CA PHE A 304 -8.41 6.02 15.61
C PHE A 304 -7.62 4.73 15.95
N GLU A 305 -6.78 4.28 15.02
CA GLU A 305 -6.10 2.99 15.16
C GLU A 305 -4.77 3.22 15.89
N VAL A 306 -4.78 3.02 17.20
CA VAL A 306 -3.58 2.75 17.99
C VAL A 306 -3.25 1.28 17.77
N VAL A 307 -2.18 1.03 17.02
CA VAL A 307 -1.78 -0.31 16.62
C VAL A 307 -0.41 -0.58 17.19
N LEU A 308 -0.33 -1.60 18.06
CA LEU A 308 0.78 -2.54 18.23
C LEU A 308 0.43 -3.55 19.34
#